data_AF-A0A2D6X5I2-F1
#
_entry.id   AF-A0A2D6X5I2-F1
#
_cell.length_a   1.000
_cell.length_b   1.000
_cell.length_c   1.000
_cell.angle_alpha   90.00
_cell.angle_beta   90.00
_cell.angle_gamma   90.00
#
_symmetry.space_group_name_H-M   'P 1'
#
loop_
_entity.id
_entity.type
_entity.pdbx_description
1 polymer ?
#
loop_
_entity_poly.entity_id
_entity_poly.type
_entity_poly.pdbx_seq_one_letter_code
_entity_poly.pdbx_strand_id
1 'polypeptide(L)' 'MNIRRTVWSEAHGPIPKGWVVHNLNGQPADVRLENLAAVPRDDIFLATAPYRVRIRNLELKLKQVGEQDGPIG' A
#
# COMPACT_ATOMS: atom_id res chain seq x y z
N MET A 1 -2.18 -10.01 15.55
CA MET A 1 -3.18 -10.00 14.45
C MET A 1 -2.56 -9.30 13.24
N ASN A 2 -2.69 -9.83 12.02
CA ASN A 2 -2.11 -9.19 10.83
C ASN A 2 -3.04 -8.06 10.36
N ILE A 3 -2.79 -6.83 10.81
CA ILE A 3 -3.66 -5.67 10.56
C ILE A 3 -3.95 -5.44 9.07
N ARG A 4 -2.96 -5.63 8.19
CA ARG A 4 -3.14 -5.51 6.72
C ARG A 4 -4.14 -6.52 6.20
N ARG A 5 -4.04 -7.76 6.69
CA ARG A 5 -4.98 -8.83 6.34
C ARG A 5 -6.40 -8.45 6.75
N THR A 6 -6.58 -7.95 7.97
CA THR A 6 -7.88 -7.52 8.51
C THR A 6 -8.48 -6.39 7.67
N VAL A 7 -7.79 -5.26 7.55
CA VAL A 7 -8.25 -4.07 6.81
C VAL A 7 -8.65 -4.41 5.38
N TRP A 8 -7.81 -5.19 4.67
CA TRP A 8 -8.11 -5.55 3.29
C TRP A 8 -9.32 -6.50 3.20
N SER A 9 -9.41 -7.49 4.09
CA SER A 9 -10.51 -8.47 4.07
C SER A 9 -11.85 -7.90 4.52
N GLU A 10 -11.88 -6.88 5.38
CA GLU A 10 -13.11 -6.19 5.76
C GLU A 10 -13.73 -5.46 4.57
N ALA A 11 -12.90 -4.93 3.66
CA ALA A 11 -13.35 -4.22 2.47
C ALA A 11 -13.63 -5.14 1.26
N HIS A 12 -12.87 -6.23 1.10
CA HIS A 12 -12.90 -7.06 -0.12
C HIS A 12 -13.38 -8.50 0.11
N GLY A 13 -13.53 -8.93 1.36
CA GLY A 13 -13.88 -10.29 1.74
C GLY A 13 -12.66 -11.24 1.87
N PRO A 14 -12.88 -12.56 1.73
CA PRO A 14 -11.87 -13.56 2.05
C PRO A 14 -10.68 -13.52 1.09
N ILE A 15 -9.47 -13.64 1.64
CA ILE A 15 -8.24 -13.71 0.85
C ILE A 15 -8.07 -15.12 0.28
N PRO A 16 -7.86 -15.26 -1.04
CA PRO A 16 -7.68 -16.56 -1.68
C PRO A 16 -6.57 -17.41 -1.05
N LYS A 17 -6.71 -18.74 -1.14
CA LYS A 17 -5.66 -19.66 -0.67
C LYS A 17 -4.37 -19.42 -1.47
N GLY A 18 -3.24 -19.38 -0.76
CA GLY A 18 -1.93 -19.10 -1.36
C GLY A 18 -1.63 -17.62 -1.59
N TRP A 19 -2.57 -16.73 -1.27
CA TRP A 19 -2.38 -15.28 -1.41
C TRP A 19 -2.06 -14.61 -0.06
N VAL A 20 -1.41 -13.46 -0.12
CA VAL A 20 -1.09 -12.61 1.03
C VAL A 20 -1.46 -11.17 0.73
N VAL A 21 -1.72 -10.38 1.76
CA VAL A 21 -1.90 -8.93 1.62
C VAL A 21 -0.57 -8.23 1.84
N HIS A 22 -0.18 -7.36 0.92
CA HIS A 22 1.09 -6.63 0.94
C HIS A 22 0.90 -5.14 0.67
N ASN A 23 1.86 -4.31 1.13
CA ASN A 23 1.88 -2.88 0.85
C ASN A 23 2.46 -2.62 -0.54
N LEU A 24 1.78 -1.81 -1.35
CA LEU A 24 2.23 -1.46 -2.70
C LEU A 24 3.43 -0.50 -2.67
N ASN A 25 3.43 0.48 -1.77
CA ASN A 25 4.57 1.39 -1.57
C ASN A 25 5.74 0.75 -0.81
N GLY A 26 5.59 -0.50 -0.37
CA GLY A 26 6.58 -1.24 0.38
C GLY A 26 6.87 -0.68 1.77
N GLN A 27 5.91 0.07 2.34
CA GLN A 27 6.01 0.65 3.67
C GLN A 27 5.09 -0.09 4.66
N PRO A 28 5.64 -0.92 5.58
CA PRO A 28 4.82 -1.85 6.37
C PRO A 28 3.78 -1.22 7.30
N ALA A 29 4.04 0.00 7.77
CA ALA A 29 3.16 0.74 8.67
C ALA A 29 1.98 1.43 7.95
N ASP A 30 2.05 1.56 6.63
CA ASP A 30 1.01 2.25 5.86
C ASP A 30 -0.11 1.29 5.48
N VAL A 31 -1.08 1.17 6.38
CA VAL A 31 -2.22 0.24 6.28
C VAL A 31 -3.44 0.85 5.60
N ARG A 32 -3.30 1.99 4.93
CA ARG A 32 -4.38 2.59 4.13
C ARG A 32 -4.84 1.61 3.05
N LEU A 33 -6.15 1.49 2.85
CA LEU A 33 -6.73 0.45 1.99
C LEU A 33 -6.20 0.54 0.55
N GLU A 34 -6.02 1.76 0.03
CA GLU A 34 -5.46 2.07 -1.29
C GLU A 34 -3.99 1.65 -1.46
N ASN A 35 -3.26 1.41 -0.37
CA ASN A 35 -1.89 0.92 -0.38
C ASN A 35 -1.80 -0.61 -0.19
N LEU A 36 -2.92 -1.31 -0.02
CA LEU A 36 -2.95 -2.75 0.22
C LEU A 36 -3.46 -3.51 -1.00
N ALA A 37 -2.76 -4.59 -1.36
CA ALA A 37 -3.21 -5.52 -2.39
C ALA A 37 -3.07 -6.97 -1.92
N ALA A 38 -4.05 -7.81 -2.25
CA ALA A 38 -3.87 -9.26 -2.21
C ALA A 38 -3.06 -9.69 -3.43
N VAL A 39 -2.00 -10.46 -3.21
CA VAL A 39 -1.08 -10.95 -4.25
C VAL A 39 -0.73 -12.42 -4.00
N PRO A 40 -0.34 -13.18 -5.05
CA PRO A 40 0.22 -14.52 -4.86
C PRO A 40 1.44 -14.47 -3.94
N ARG A 41 1.54 -15.42 -2.99
CA ARG A 41 2.65 -15.46 -2.01
C ARG A 41 4.01 -15.61 -2.69
N ASP A 42 4.07 -16.34 -3.80
CA ASP A 42 5.33 -16.68 -4.46
C ASP A 42 5.82 -15.55 -5.37
N ASP A 43 4.94 -14.60 -5.74
CA ASP A 43 5.23 -13.51 -6.69
C ASP A 43 5.11 -12.11 -6.06
N ILE A 44 5.20 -11.99 -4.72
CA ILE A 44 5.02 -10.70 -4.02
C ILE A 44 5.92 -9.61 -4.60
N PHE A 45 7.18 -9.92 -4.87
CA PHE A 45 8.14 -8.96 -5.43
C PHE A 45 7.70 -8.50 -6.81
N LEU A 46 7.40 -9.42 -7.73
CA LEU A 46 6.99 -9.09 -9.10
C LEU A 46 5.69 -8.30 -9.12
N ALA A 47 4.72 -8.67 -8.27
CA ALA A 47 3.43 -7.99 -8.17
C ALA A 47 3.55 -6.54 -7.63
N THR A 48 4.55 -6.26 -6.78
CA THR A 48 4.66 -4.95 -6.09
C THR A 48 5.80 -4.06 -6.62
N ALA A 49 6.81 -4.63 -7.27
CA ALA A 49 7.98 -3.89 -7.78
C ALA A 49 7.63 -2.70 -8.69
N PRO A 50 6.65 -2.79 -9.62
CA PRO A 50 6.28 -1.65 -10.47
C PRO A 50 5.71 -0.46 -9.69
N TYR A 51 5.11 -0.73 -8.52
CA TYR A 51 4.41 0.26 -7.72
C TYR A 51 5.30 0.89 -6.65
N ARG A 52 6.22 0.12 -6.07
CA ARG A 52 6.98 0.51 -4.87
C ARG A 52 7.71 1.84 -5.01
N VAL A 53 8.62 1.94 -5.98
CA VAL A 53 9.43 3.15 -6.18
C VAL A 53 8.55 4.30 -6.69
N ARG A 54 7.62 4.00 -7.60
CA ARG A 54 6.73 5.00 -8.19
C ARG A 54 5.85 5.67 -7.14
N ILE A 55 5.13 4.88 -6.34
CA ILE A 55 4.22 5.41 -5.30
C ILE A 55 5.02 6.21 -4.27
N ARG A 56 6.13 5.66 -3.77
CA ARG A 56 6.98 6.38 -2.80
C ARG A 56 7.43 7.74 -3.33
N ASN A 57 7.87 7.81 -4.59
CA ASN A 57 8.31 9.07 -5.19
C ASN A 57 7.16 10.06 -5.37
N LEU A 58 5.97 9.59 -5.74
CA LEU A 58 4.78 10.44 -5.86
C LEU A 58 4.33 10.98 -4.50
N GLU A 59 4.33 10.15 -3.46
CA GLU A 59 4.00 10.56 -2.10
C GLU A 59 4.98 11.61 -1.55
N LEU A 60 6.27 11.45 -1.83
CA LEU A 60 7.29 12.46 -1.47
C LEU A 60 7.06 13.79 -2.20
N LYS A 61 6.73 13.75 -3.50
CA LYS A 61 6.41 14.96 -4.26
C LYS A 61 5.16 15.66 -3.73
N LEU A 62 4.10 14.91 -3.42
CA LEU A 62 2.88 15.48 -2.85
C LEU A 62 3.13 16.15 -1.50
N LYS A 63 3.99 15.57 -0.64
CA LYS A 63 4.39 16.21 0.62
C LYS A 63 5.14 17.52 0.38
N GLN A 64 6.09 17.54 -0.55
CA GLN A 64 6.83 18.75 -0.89
C GLN A 64 5.93 19.85 -1.45
N VAL A 65 4.95 19.51 -2.28
CA VAL A 65 3.96 20.47 -2.80
C VAL A 65 3.08 21.01 -1.66
N GLY A 66 2.54 20.13 -0.81
CA GLY A 66 1.72 20.56 0.33
C GLY A 66 2.46 21.40 1.36
N GLU A 67 3.77 21.21 1.51
CA GLU A 67 4.64 22.05 2.35
C GLU A 67 4.93 23.42 1.69
N GLN A 68 4.95 23.51 0.37
CA GLN A 68 5.16 24.76 -0.37
C GLN A 68 3.93 25.68 -0.37
N ASP A 69 2.71 25.11 -0.35
CA ASP A 69 1.47 25.88 -0.35
C ASP A 69 1.03 26.38 1.04
N GLY A 70 1.75 26.01 2.11
CA GLY A 70 1.44 26.39 3.51
C GLY A 70 0.10 25.83 4.01
N PRO A 71 -0.20 25.89 5.32
CA PRO A 71 -1.55 25.59 5.77
C PRO A 71 -2.48 26.66 5.18
N ILE A 72 -3.48 26.22 4.42
CA ILE A 72 -4.63 27.07 4.11
C ILE A 72 -5.25 27.42 5.46
N GLY A 73 -5.04 28.67 5.90
CA GLY A 73 -5.56 29.20 7.15
C GLY A 73 -7.08 29.21 7.21
#